data_AF-A0A9E6RMJ4-F1
#
_entry.id   AF-A0A9E6RMJ4-F1
#
_cell.length_a   1.000
_cell.length_b   1.000
_cell.length_c   1.000
_cell.angle_alpha   90.00
_cell.angle_beta   90.00
_cell.angle_gamma   90.00
#
_symmetry.space_group_name_H-M   'P 1'
#
loop_
_entity.id
_entity.type
_entity.pdbx_description
1 polymer ?
#
loop_
_entity_poly.entity_id
_entity_poly.type
_entity_poly.pdbx_seq_one_letter_code
_entity_poly.pdbx_strand_id
1 'polypeptide(L)' 'MRKALGALILIGGLIAYCVAVAEIGAHLVGMHLAIQTVFYVVAGILWVWPAARVVRWAQR' A
#
# COMPACT_ATOMS: atom_id res chain seq x y z
N MET A 1 15.64 0.31 -18.87
CA MET A 1 15.77 -0.08 -17.45
C MET A 1 14.73 0.53 -16.51
N ARG A 2 14.22 1.76 -16.72
CA ARG A 2 13.24 2.41 -15.83
C ARG A 2 11.93 1.63 -15.59
N LYS A 3 11.43 0.93 -16.62
CA LYS A 3 10.24 0.05 -16.49
C LYS A 3 10.46 -1.13 -15.53
N ALA A 4 11.59 -1.82 -15.66
CA ALA A 4 11.94 -2.94 -14.78
C ALA A 4 12.21 -2.48 -13.34
N LEU A 5 12.94 -1.38 -13.18
CA LEU A 5 13.19 -0.77 -11.88
C LEU A 5 11.89 -0.27 -11.22
N GLY A 6 10.99 0.34 -12.01
CA GLY A 6 9.67 0.73 -11.54
C GLY A 6 8.82 -0.44 -11.07
N ALA A 7 8.87 -1.58 -11.76
CA ALA A 7 8.18 -2.79 -11.32
C ALA A 7 8.74 -3.32 -9.99
N LEU A 8 10.07 -3.35 -9.82
CA LEU A 8 10.71 -3.74 -8.56
C LEU A 8 10.34 -2.80 -7.42
N ILE A 9 10.33 -1.48 -7.65
CA ILE A 9 9.93 -0.48 -6.67
C ILE A 9 8.45 -0.66 -6.29
N LEU A 10 7.58 -0.94 -7.26
CA LEU A 10 6.16 -1.17 -6.99
C LEU A 10 5.94 -2.43 -6.15
N ILE A 11 6.59 -3.54 -6.50
CA ILE A 11 6.48 -4.80 -5.77
C ILE A 11 7.06 -4.65 -4.36
N GLY A 12 8.30 -4.18 -4.24
CA GLY A 12 8.95 -3.99 -2.95
C GLY A 12 8.22 -2.99 -2.07
N GLY A 13 7.77 -1.88 -2.66
CA GLY A 13 6.97 -0.87 -1.96
C GLY A 13 5.62 -1.42 -1.48
N LEU A 14 4.92 -2.20 -2.33
CA LEU A 14 3.65 -2.82 -1.95
C LEU A 14 3.83 -3.83 -0.82
N ILE A 15 4.89 -4.65 -0.86
CA ILE A 15 5.20 -5.59 0.22
C ILE A 15 5.45 -4.82 1.52
N ALA A 16 6.32 -3.82 1.52
CA ALA A 16 6.60 -3.00 2.70
C ALA A 16 5.34 -2.31 3.24
N TYR A 17 4.50 -1.81 2.34
CA TYR A 17 3.22 -1.18 2.69
C TYR A 17 2.25 -2.16 3.33
N CYS A 18 2.07 -3.36 2.74
CA CYS A 18 1.23 -4.40 3.29
C CYS A 18 1.70 -4.85 4.68
N VAL A 19 3.01 -4.98 4.89
CA VAL A 19 3.58 -5.28 6.21
C VAL A 19 3.22 -4.17 7.21
N ALA A 20 3.43 -2.90 6.86
CA ALA A 20 3.08 -1.79 7.73
C ALA A 20 1.57 -1.74 8.07
N VAL A 21 0.71 -1.98 7.08
CA VAL A 21 -0.75 -2.04 7.29
C VAL A 21 -1.15 -3.25 8.15
N ALA A 22 -0.48 -4.38 7.99
CA ALA A 22 -0.73 -5.59 8.79
C ALA A 22 -0.33 -5.39 10.26
N GLU A 23 0.84 -4.79 10.50
CA GLU A 23 1.30 -4.43 11.86
C GLU A 23 0.33 -3.47 12.55
N ILE A 24 -0.12 -2.42 11.85
CA ILE A 24 -1.12 -1.50 12.40
C ILE A 24 -2.46 -2.22 12.62
N GLY A 25 -2.87 -3.07 11.66
CA GLY A 25 -4.10 -3.85 11.72
C GLY A 25 -4.14 -4.84 12.89
N ALA A 26 -3.00 -5.38 13.32
CA ALA A 26 -2.91 -6.25 14.48
C ALA A 26 -3.42 -5.57 15.77
N HIS A 27 -3.25 -4.25 15.87
CA HIS A 27 -3.79 -3.45 16.98
C HIS A 27 -5.31 -3.24 16.91
N LEU A 28 -5.95 -3.55 15.77
CA LEU A 28 -7.39 -3.33 15.54
C LEU A 28 -8.23 -4.61 15.69
N VAL A 29 -7.62 -5.79 15.86
CA VAL A 29 -8.30 -7.10 15.84
C VAL A 29 -9.41 -7.22 16.90
N GLY A 30 -9.27 -6.54 18.05
CA GLY A 30 -10.30 -6.51 19.10
C GLY A 30 -11.32 -5.36 18.98
N MET A 31 -11.18 -4.50 17.97
CA MET A 31 -12.05 -3.33 17.78
C MET A 31 -13.28 -3.69 16.96
N HIS A 32 -14.29 -2.82 17.05
CA HIS A 32 -15.54 -2.96 16.29
C HIS A 32 -15.28 -3.09 14.78
N LEU A 33 -16.04 -3.96 14.11
CA LEU A 33 -15.89 -4.28 12.69
C LEU A 33 -15.84 -3.02 11.80
N ALA A 34 -16.70 -2.03 12.07
CA ALA A 34 -16.75 -0.78 11.30
C ALA A 34 -15.40 -0.04 11.28
N ILE A 35 -14.64 -0.06 12.38
CA ILE A 35 -13.33 0.59 12.48
C ILE A 35 -12.32 -0.16 11.60
N GLN A 36 -12.32 -1.49 11.67
CA GLN A 36 -11.47 -2.33 10.83
C GLN A 36 -11.80 -2.10 9.34
N THR A 37 -13.08 -2.07 8.99
CA THR A 37 -13.53 -1.83 7.61
C THR A 37 -13.06 -0.47 7.10
N VAL A 38 -13.30 0.61 7.86
CA VAL A 38 -12.85 1.96 7.48
C VAL A 38 -11.34 1.99 7.33
N PHE A 39 -10.60 1.39 8.26
CA PHE A 39 -9.14 1.32 8.21
C PHE A 39 -8.65 0.64 6.94
N TYR A 40 -9.11 -0.58 6.64
CA TYR A 40 -8.65 -1.33 5.47
C TYR A 40 -9.07 -0.69 4.15
N VAL A 41 -10.25 -0.06 4.07
CA VAL A 41 -10.68 0.70 2.89
C VAL A 41 -9.77 1.90 2.65
N VAL A 42 -9.51 2.70 3.69
CA VAL A 42 -8.64 3.87 3.58
C VAL A 42 -7.22 3.46 3.25
N ALA A 43 -6.67 2.44 3.92
CA ALA A 43 -5.34 1.92 3.65
C ALA A 43 -5.20 1.42 2.21
N GLY A 44 -6.17 0.65 1.70
CA GLY A 44 -6.16 0.20 0.31
C GLY A 44 -6.12 1.35 -0.70
N ILE A 45 -6.89 2.42 -0.47
CA ILE A 45 -6.94 3.59 -1.36
C ILE A 45 -5.67 4.44 -1.24
N LEU A 46 -5.12 4.59 -0.03
CA LEU A 46 -3.95 5.43 0.22
C LEU A 46 -2.73 5.00 -0.60
N TRP A 47 -2.59 3.70 -0.89
CA TRP A 47 -1.50 3.16 -1.71
C TRP A 47 -1.57 3.55 -3.20
N VAL A 48 -2.74 3.97 -3.70
CA VAL A 48 -2.90 4.34 -5.11
C VAL A 48 -2.01 5.53 -5.48
N TRP A 49 -1.86 6.51 -4.60
CA TRP A 49 -1.03 7.69 -4.85
C TRP A 49 0.46 7.41 -5.03
N PRO A 50 1.14 6.67 -4.12
CA PRO A 50 2.54 6.31 -4.31
C PRO A 50 2.71 5.40 -5.53
N ALA A 51 1.84 4.41 -5.73
CA ALA A 51 1.90 3.52 -6.89
C ALA A 51 1.80 4.32 -8.21
N ALA A 52 0.84 5.24 -8.32
CA ALA A 52 0.68 6.07 -9.50
C ALA A 52 1.90 6.99 -9.75
N ARG A 53 2.57 7.46 -8.70
CA ARG A 53 3.80 8.26 -8.83
C ARG A 53 4.94 7.44 -9.43
N VAL A 54 5.12 6.21 -8.97
CA VAL A 54 6.16 5.30 -9.49
C VAL A 54 5.86 4.91 -10.93
N VAL A 55 4.61 4.59 -11.26
CA VAL A 55 4.20 4.28 -12.64
C VAL A 55 4.50 5.45 -13.58
N ARG A 56 4.09 6.67 -13.22
CA ARG A 56 4.36 7.87 -14.05
C ARG A 56 5.85 8.13 -14.23
N TRP A 57 6.66 7.90 -13.20
CA TRP A 57 8.11 8.03 -13.31
C TRP A 57 8.72 6.94 -14.20
N ALA A 58 8.26 5.70 -14.10
CA ALA A 58 8.77 4.58 -14.88
C ALA A 58 8.40 4.66 -16.38
N GLN A 59 7.30 5.37 -16.71
CA GLN A 59 6.85 5.63 -18.07
C GLN A 59 7.57 6.83 -18.74
N ARG A 60 8.25 7.68 -17.96
CA ARG A 60 9.09 8.80 -18.47
C ARG A 60 10.51 8.35 -18.78
#